data_AF-A0A397BCN4-F1
#
_entry.id   AF-A0A397BCN4-F1
#
_cell.length_a   1.000
_cell.length_b   1.000
_cell.length_c   1.000
_cell.angle_alpha   90.00
_cell.angle_beta   90.00
_cell.angle_gamma   90.00
#
_symmetry.space_group_name_H-M   'P 1'
#
loop_
_entity.id
_entity.type
_entity.pdbx_description
1 polymer ?
#
loop_
_entity_poly.entity_id
_entity_poly.type
_entity_poly.pdbx_seq_one_letter_code
_entity_poly.pdbx_strand_id
1 'polypeptide(L)'
;MHFRHQNSSRECSGSRQSDVATSIATTTIHHLSDSALLRFTDDDRYCFHVTPSGRIMSQNCIKYDDMVAIRDLVQSKRHASMETLLDVMAGRICGHVPLRRNDKAALNALNQTKVQYRVKGAVAGKYLVQTDSMKANVLLQAALGRVQLNDDSLGFEMDTCVEMALRIVRALMEYCMESDAGALGLMAFRFGRSLALKAWESSPAPTKLQLLEGVDWDLAQKLDAHGVHSIRQLRDMDPTQLGRYLNAWDCEHLLAEAKTVLDFHLQVQPHVITNRIEILVQNAQLRQ
;
A
#
# COMPACT_ATOMS: atom_id res chain seq x y z
N MET A 1 -7.64 -73.17 34.43
CA MET A 1 -7.46 -71.96 35.28
C MET A 1 -6.91 -70.85 34.40
N HIS A 2 -7.58 -69.71 34.42
CA HIS A 2 -7.27 -68.49 33.67
C HIS A 2 -5.92 -67.88 34.04
N PHE A 3 -5.24 -67.29 33.06
CA PHE A 3 -4.54 -66.02 33.27
C PHE A 3 -4.81 -65.08 32.09
N ARG A 4 -5.48 -63.97 32.40
CA ARG A 4 -5.62 -62.77 31.58
C ARG A 4 -4.24 -62.19 31.30
N HIS A 5 -3.99 -61.76 30.07
CA HIS A 5 -3.27 -60.51 29.83
C HIS A 5 -4.14 -59.62 28.95
N GLN A 6 -4.66 -58.57 29.56
CA GLN A 6 -5.23 -57.42 28.88
C GLN A 6 -4.09 -56.71 28.15
N ASN A 7 -4.17 -56.62 26.83
CA ASN A 7 -3.57 -55.51 26.09
C ASN A 7 -4.74 -54.71 25.52
N SER A 8 -5.15 -53.68 26.25
CA SER A 8 -6.01 -52.64 25.69
C SER A 8 -5.29 -51.31 25.81
N SER A 9 -5.46 -50.51 24.75
CA SER A 9 -5.40 -49.05 24.77
C SER A 9 -4.02 -48.39 24.61
N ARG A 10 -3.46 -48.43 23.40
CA ARG A 10 -2.60 -47.34 22.89
C ARG A 10 -2.82 -46.90 21.41
N GLU A 11 -3.80 -47.43 20.68
CA GLU A 11 -3.96 -47.11 19.23
C GLU A 11 -5.05 -46.07 18.88
N CYS A 12 -5.82 -45.54 19.84
CA CYS A 12 -7.02 -44.76 19.51
C CYS A 12 -6.80 -43.22 19.38
N SER A 13 -5.59 -42.71 19.64
CA SER A 13 -5.28 -41.27 19.54
C SER A 13 -4.71 -40.86 18.18
N GLY A 14 -4.01 -41.76 17.48
CA GLY A 14 -3.38 -41.47 16.18
C GLY A 14 -4.36 -41.43 14.99
N SER A 15 -5.39 -42.29 14.99
CA SER A 15 -6.40 -42.34 13.91
C SER A 15 -7.30 -41.10 13.91
N ARG A 16 -7.81 -40.69 15.07
CA ARG A 16 -8.69 -39.51 15.18
C ARG A 16 -8.00 -38.19 14.80
N GLN A 17 -6.72 -38.02 15.16
CA GLN A 17 -5.96 -36.82 14.76
C GLN A 17 -5.62 -36.82 13.27
N SER A 18 -5.33 -37.99 12.69
CA SER A 18 -5.16 -38.16 11.24
C SER A 18 -6.41 -37.76 10.47
N ASP A 19 -7.60 -38.16 10.94
CA ASP A 19 -8.87 -37.85 10.30
C ASP A 19 -9.21 -36.34 10.36
N VAL A 20 -8.97 -35.69 11.51
CA VAL A 20 -9.21 -34.26 11.68
C VAL A 20 -8.24 -33.42 10.85
N ALA A 21 -6.94 -33.75 10.86
CA ALA A 21 -5.95 -33.01 10.08
C ALA A 21 -6.24 -33.12 8.57
N THR A 22 -6.61 -34.30 8.10
CA THR A 22 -7.03 -34.53 6.72
C THR A 22 -8.28 -33.70 6.39
N SER A 23 -9.30 -33.72 7.27
CA SER A 23 -10.51 -32.91 7.08
C SER A 23 -10.22 -31.41 6.97
N ILE A 24 -9.35 -30.87 7.83
CA ILE A 24 -8.95 -29.45 7.78
C ILE A 24 -8.19 -29.13 6.50
N ALA A 25 -7.23 -29.99 6.12
CA ALA A 25 -6.42 -29.81 4.92
C ALA A 25 -7.31 -29.83 3.66
N THR A 26 -8.15 -30.85 3.51
CA THR A 26 -9.07 -30.99 2.37
C THR A 26 -10.03 -29.81 2.27
N THR A 27 -10.62 -29.39 3.39
CA THR A 27 -11.51 -28.21 3.42
C THR A 27 -10.77 -26.94 2.98
N THR A 28 -9.54 -26.74 3.47
CA THR A 28 -8.73 -25.57 3.13
C THR A 28 -8.32 -25.59 1.65
N ILE A 29 -7.94 -26.76 1.13
CA ILE A 29 -7.60 -26.95 -0.30
C ILE A 29 -8.80 -26.59 -1.18
N HIS A 30 -10.00 -27.06 -0.83
CA HIS A 30 -11.21 -26.70 -1.57
C HIS A 30 -11.47 -25.20 -1.53
N HIS A 31 -11.38 -24.55 -0.37
CA HIS A 31 -11.54 -23.08 -0.27
C HIS A 31 -10.51 -22.30 -1.11
N LEU A 32 -9.25 -22.72 -1.08
CA LEU A 32 -8.19 -22.10 -1.90
C LEU A 32 -8.42 -22.34 -3.40
N SER A 33 -8.95 -23.51 -3.76
CA SER A 33 -9.30 -23.85 -5.15
C SER A 33 -10.49 -23.03 -5.65
N ASP A 34 -11.56 -22.93 -4.86
CA ASP A 34 -12.78 -22.18 -5.19
C ASP A 34 -12.49 -20.69 -5.37
N SER A 35 -11.55 -20.15 -4.59
CA SER A 35 -11.07 -18.77 -4.72
C SER A 35 -9.97 -18.56 -5.78
N ALA A 36 -9.66 -19.60 -6.57
CA ALA A 36 -8.63 -19.59 -7.61
C ALA A 36 -7.24 -19.16 -7.10
N LEU A 37 -6.91 -19.45 -5.85
CA LEU A 37 -5.57 -19.27 -5.25
C LEU A 37 -4.69 -20.51 -5.47
N LEU A 38 -5.34 -21.65 -5.66
CA LEU A 38 -4.72 -22.93 -5.97
C LEU A 38 -5.52 -23.56 -7.12
N ARG A 39 -4.88 -24.41 -7.91
CA ARG A 39 -5.58 -25.42 -8.71
C ARG A 39 -5.10 -26.76 -8.21
N PHE A 40 -6.03 -27.67 -7.96
CA PHE A 40 -5.68 -29.04 -7.62
C PHE A 40 -6.54 -30.00 -8.45
N THR A 41 -5.94 -31.12 -8.83
CA THR A 41 -6.66 -32.24 -9.46
C THR A 41 -6.82 -33.34 -8.42
N ASP A 42 -8.03 -33.90 -8.35
CA ASP A 42 -8.37 -35.01 -7.45
C ASP A 42 -7.91 -36.37 -8.01
N ASP A 43 -6.81 -36.36 -8.79
CA ASP A 43 -6.16 -37.58 -9.25
C ASP A 43 -5.22 -38.12 -8.16
N ASP A 44 -4.90 -39.42 -8.22
CA ASP A 44 -4.11 -40.19 -7.22
C ASP A 44 -2.73 -39.60 -6.83
N ARG A 45 -2.35 -38.47 -7.42
CA ARG A 45 -1.05 -37.79 -7.24
C ARG A 45 -1.12 -36.50 -6.43
N TYR A 46 -2.29 -36.04 -5.98
CA TYR A 46 -2.45 -34.78 -5.24
C TYR A 46 -1.62 -33.64 -5.85
N CYS A 47 -1.85 -33.36 -7.14
CA CYS A 47 -1.07 -32.38 -7.87
C CYS A 47 -1.58 -30.96 -7.63
N PHE A 48 -0.75 -30.13 -7.00
CA PHE A 48 -1.02 -28.72 -6.73
C PHE A 48 -0.35 -27.81 -7.74
N HIS A 49 -1.13 -26.93 -8.35
CA HIS A 49 -0.66 -25.90 -9.24
C HIS A 49 -0.93 -24.52 -8.64
N VAL A 50 0.15 -23.77 -8.39
CA VAL A 50 0.07 -22.40 -7.90
C VAL A 50 -0.52 -21.50 -8.98
N THR A 51 -1.55 -20.72 -8.63
CA THR A 51 -2.10 -19.67 -9.51
C THR A 51 -1.34 -18.36 -9.30
N PRO A 52 -1.42 -17.40 -10.25
CA PRO A 52 -0.88 -16.05 -10.03
C PRO A 52 -1.40 -15.42 -8.73
N SER A 53 -2.69 -15.53 -8.45
CA SER A 53 -3.31 -15.03 -7.21
C SER A 53 -2.70 -15.64 -5.96
N GLY A 54 -2.52 -16.97 -5.92
CA GLY A 54 -1.92 -17.66 -4.77
C GLY A 54 -0.45 -17.29 -4.56
N ARG A 55 0.30 -17.14 -5.66
CA ARG A 55 1.68 -16.65 -5.64
C ARG A 55 1.76 -15.25 -5.04
N ILE A 56 0.97 -14.31 -5.57
CA ILE A 56 0.94 -12.90 -5.14
C ILE A 56 0.56 -12.81 -3.66
N MET A 57 -0.47 -13.55 -3.22
CA MET A 57 -0.89 -13.61 -1.82
C MET A 57 0.27 -14.04 -0.91
N SER A 58 0.94 -15.13 -1.27
CA SER A 58 2.05 -15.68 -0.50
C SER A 58 3.28 -14.76 -0.48
N GLN A 59 3.63 -14.14 -1.61
CA GLN A 59 4.82 -13.28 -1.73
C GLN A 59 4.66 -11.96 -0.96
N ASN A 60 3.43 -11.44 -0.89
CA ASN A 60 3.12 -10.20 -0.18
C ASN A 60 2.66 -10.43 1.27
N CYS A 61 2.58 -11.68 1.73
CA CYS A 61 2.13 -12.06 3.08
C CYS A 61 0.79 -11.42 3.47
N ILE A 62 -0.18 -11.40 2.56
CA ILE A 62 -1.53 -10.86 2.81
C ILE A 62 -2.51 -11.97 3.17
N LYS A 63 -3.61 -11.63 3.86
CA LYS A 63 -4.60 -12.62 4.29
C LYS A 63 -5.40 -13.13 3.09
N TYR A 64 -5.97 -14.33 3.23
CA TYR A 64 -6.88 -14.92 2.24
C TYR A 64 -8.01 -13.95 1.83
N ASP A 65 -8.70 -13.36 2.81
CA ASP A 65 -9.81 -12.42 2.54
C ASP A 65 -9.35 -11.14 1.83
N ASP A 66 -8.11 -10.70 2.03
CA ASP A 66 -7.55 -9.53 1.35
C ASP A 66 -7.31 -9.84 -0.12
N MET A 67 -6.78 -11.03 -0.43
CA MET A 67 -6.57 -11.47 -1.81
C MET A 67 -7.90 -11.68 -2.54
N VAL A 68 -8.90 -12.27 -1.87
CA VAL A 68 -10.25 -12.39 -2.44
C VAL A 68 -10.82 -11.00 -2.76
N ALA A 69 -10.72 -10.04 -1.84
CA ALA A 69 -11.18 -8.67 -2.07
C ALA A 69 -10.43 -7.97 -3.23
N ILE A 70 -9.12 -8.20 -3.38
CA ILE A 70 -8.34 -7.70 -4.53
C ILE A 70 -8.89 -8.29 -5.83
N ARG A 71 -9.12 -9.60 -5.88
CA ARG A 71 -9.67 -10.27 -7.06
C ARG A 71 -11.03 -9.70 -7.44
N ASP A 72 -11.93 -9.57 -6.47
CA ASP A 72 -13.28 -9.04 -6.67
C ASP A 72 -13.25 -7.58 -7.16
N LEU A 73 -12.37 -6.75 -6.58
CA LEU A 73 -12.19 -5.36 -7.01
C LEU A 73 -11.79 -5.27 -8.48
N VAL A 74 -10.79 -6.05 -8.89
CA VAL A 74 -10.31 -6.09 -10.29
C VAL A 74 -11.37 -6.67 -11.23
N GLN A 75 -12.01 -7.77 -10.85
CA GLN A 75 -13.01 -8.46 -11.68
C GLN A 75 -14.30 -7.66 -11.86
N SER A 76 -14.66 -6.83 -10.87
CA SER A 76 -15.86 -5.97 -10.96
C SER A 76 -15.81 -5.01 -12.15
N LYS A 77 -14.60 -4.70 -12.67
CA LYS A 77 -14.33 -3.70 -13.71
C LYS A 77 -15.00 -2.36 -13.46
N ARG A 78 -15.39 -2.08 -12.21
CA ARG A 78 -15.99 -0.81 -11.82
C ARG A 78 -14.88 0.24 -11.82
N HIS A 79 -15.25 1.46 -12.19
CA HIS A 79 -14.37 2.59 -11.96
C HIS A 79 -14.14 2.76 -10.47
N ALA A 80 -12.96 2.35 -9.99
CA ALA A 80 -12.53 2.64 -8.64
C ALA A 80 -12.12 4.11 -8.55
N SER A 81 -12.48 4.76 -7.46
CA SER A 81 -11.94 6.07 -7.08
C SER A 81 -10.90 5.90 -5.97
N MET A 82 -10.12 6.95 -5.73
CA MET A 82 -9.19 7.00 -4.59
C MET A 82 -9.93 6.83 -3.25
N GLU A 83 -11.14 7.38 -3.12
CA GLU A 83 -12.02 7.19 -1.95
C GLU A 83 -12.36 5.71 -1.73
N THR A 84 -12.79 5.03 -2.80
CA THR A 84 -13.10 3.60 -2.74
C THR A 84 -11.88 2.77 -2.36
N LEU A 85 -10.71 3.11 -2.89
CA LEU A 85 -9.47 2.41 -2.56
C LEU A 85 -9.08 2.60 -1.08
N LEU A 86 -9.24 3.82 -0.54
CA LEU A 86 -9.03 4.09 0.89
C LEU A 86 -10.00 3.28 1.76
N ASP A 87 -11.28 3.24 1.40
CA ASP A 87 -12.30 2.49 2.16
C ASP A 87 -12.04 0.99 2.15
N VAL A 88 -11.70 0.42 0.99
CA VAL A 88 -11.33 -1.00 0.86
C VAL A 88 -10.13 -1.30 1.76
N MET A 89 -9.06 -0.52 1.66
CA MET A 89 -7.82 -0.73 2.41
C MET A 89 -8.04 -0.58 3.91
N ALA A 90 -8.73 0.48 4.33
CA ALA A 90 -9.10 0.72 5.71
C ALA A 90 -9.92 -0.45 6.28
N GLY A 91 -10.90 -0.95 5.52
CA GLY A 91 -11.72 -2.09 5.92
C GLY A 91 -10.98 -3.44 5.99
N ARG A 92 -9.77 -3.56 5.44
CA ARG A 92 -8.93 -4.76 5.57
C ARG A 92 -7.98 -4.68 6.77
N ILE A 93 -7.47 -3.49 7.07
CA ILE A 93 -6.48 -3.30 8.14
C ILE A 93 -7.11 -2.92 9.50
N CYS A 94 -8.38 -2.52 9.54
CA CYS A 94 -9.03 -1.97 10.73
C CYS A 94 -9.00 -2.88 11.97
N GLY A 95 -8.94 -4.20 11.79
CA GLY A 95 -8.83 -5.14 12.91
C GLY A 95 -7.56 -4.98 13.76
N HIS A 96 -6.55 -4.25 13.26
CA HIS A 96 -5.31 -3.96 13.97
C HIS A 96 -5.34 -2.61 14.72
N VAL A 97 -6.33 -1.77 14.46
CA VAL A 97 -6.42 -0.40 14.99
C VAL A 97 -7.82 -0.11 15.54
N PRO A 98 -8.24 -0.79 16.63
CA PRO A 98 -9.59 -0.66 17.17
C PRO A 98 -9.87 0.77 17.63
N LEU A 99 -11.09 1.25 17.38
CA LEU A 99 -11.53 2.60 17.75
C LEU A 99 -11.78 2.69 19.25
N ARG A 100 -10.98 3.53 19.93
CA ARG A 100 -11.15 3.79 21.37
C ARG A 100 -11.99 5.04 21.58
N ARG A 101 -12.62 5.14 22.76
CA ARG A 101 -13.45 6.32 23.09
C ARG A 101 -12.63 7.62 23.11
N ASN A 102 -11.41 7.56 23.64
CA ASN A 102 -10.55 8.73 23.81
C ASN A 102 -10.04 9.29 22.46
N ASP A 103 -9.86 8.42 21.46
CA ASP A 103 -9.36 8.80 20.14
C ASP A 103 -10.37 9.64 19.35
N LYS A 104 -11.67 9.49 19.64
CA LYS A 104 -12.77 10.03 18.82
C LYS A 104 -12.67 11.54 18.62
N ALA A 105 -12.30 12.29 19.66
CA ALA A 105 -12.19 13.74 19.56
C ALA A 105 -11.10 14.15 18.57
N ALA A 106 -9.90 13.57 18.68
CA ALA A 106 -8.79 13.82 17.78
C ALA A 106 -9.11 13.37 16.35
N LEU A 107 -9.66 12.17 16.17
CA LEU A 107 -10.03 11.61 14.87
C LEU A 107 -11.10 12.45 14.15
N ASN A 108 -12.08 12.98 14.88
CA ASN A 108 -13.10 13.86 14.31
C ASN A 108 -12.50 15.21 13.86
N ALA A 109 -11.57 15.77 14.63
CA ALA A 109 -10.87 17.01 14.25
C ALA A 109 -10.03 16.80 12.98
N LEU A 110 -9.31 15.67 12.88
CA LEU A 110 -8.58 15.27 11.68
C LEU A 110 -9.51 15.11 10.48
N ASN A 111 -10.61 14.38 10.63
CA ASN A 111 -11.58 14.14 9.56
C ASN A 111 -12.23 15.43 9.04
N GLN A 112 -12.33 16.47 9.87
CA GLN A 112 -12.91 17.75 9.48
C GLN A 112 -11.91 18.65 8.72
N THR A 113 -10.63 18.62 9.10
CA THR A 113 -9.67 19.68 8.73
C THR A 113 -8.40 19.21 8.04
N LYS A 114 -8.03 17.93 8.15
CA LYS A 114 -6.72 17.42 7.71
C LYS A 114 -6.78 16.32 6.65
N VAL A 115 -7.94 15.71 6.43
CA VAL A 115 -8.11 14.66 5.41
C VAL A 115 -8.58 15.25 4.08
N GLN A 116 -8.13 14.67 2.96
CA GLN A 116 -8.55 15.08 1.61
C GLN A 116 -9.97 14.58 1.29
N TYR A 117 -10.30 13.38 1.76
CA TYR A 117 -11.58 12.71 1.52
C TYR A 117 -12.30 12.48 2.85
N ARG A 118 -13.30 13.30 3.17
CA ARG A 118 -13.99 13.20 4.46
C ARG A 118 -14.71 11.86 4.59
N VAL A 119 -14.38 11.13 5.66
CA VAL A 119 -15.02 9.86 5.98
C VAL A 119 -16.43 10.12 6.49
N LYS A 120 -17.43 9.55 5.82
CA LYS A 120 -18.85 9.73 6.11
C LYS A 120 -19.32 8.70 7.14
N GLY A 121 -20.01 9.15 8.17
CA GLY A 121 -20.63 8.27 9.17
C GLY A 121 -21.91 7.62 8.66
N ALA A 122 -22.49 6.74 9.48
CA ALA A 122 -23.71 6.01 9.13
C ALA A 122 -24.92 6.94 8.90
N VAL A 123 -24.92 8.10 9.55
CA VAL A 123 -25.98 9.11 9.39
C VAL A 123 -25.56 10.08 8.28
N ALA A 124 -26.38 10.16 7.23
CA ALA A 124 -26.16 11.08 6.11
C ALA A 124 -25.92 12.52 6.61
N GLY A 125 -24.87 13.16 6.08
CA GLY A 125 -24.48 14.52 6.46
C GLY A 125 -23.64 14.62 7.75
N LYS A 126 -23.43 13.52 8.49
CA LYS A 126 -22.50 13.49 9.64
C LYS A 126 -21.16 12.86 9.26
N TYR A 127 -20.08 13.54 9.59
CA TYR A 127 -18.70 13.12 9.31
C TYR A 127 -17.97 12.71 10.59
N LEU A 128 -18.66 11.93 11.44
CA LEU A 128 -18.13 11.49 12.73
C LEU A 128 -17.54 10.09 12.60
N VAL A 129 -16.33 9.88 13.12
CA VAL A 129 -15.64 8.60 13.15
C VAL A 129 -16.30 7.67 14.17
N GLN A 130 -16.92 6.58 13.67
CA GLN A 130 -17.77 5.69 14.45
C GLN A 130 -17.33 4.23 14.44
N THR A 131 -16.51 3.81 13.48
CA THR A 131 -16.07 2.41 13.32
C THR A 131 -14.56 2.32 13.20
N ASP A 132 -14.01 1.12 13.43
CA ASP A 132 -12.58 0.84 13.28
C ASP A 132 -12.09 1.11 11.85
N SER A 133 -12.91 0.79 10.85
CA SER A 133 -12.61 1.10 9.44
C SER A 133 -12.52 2.61 9.20
N MET A 134 -13.42 3.39 9.79
CA MET A 134 -13.35 4.86 9.67
C MET A 134 -12.09 5.41 10.34
N LYS A 135 -11.67 4.86 11.49
CA LYS A 135 -10.41 5.23 12.14
C LYS A 135 -9.22 4.91 11.23
N ALA A 136 -9.13 3.69 10.72
CA ALA A 136 -8.06 3.29 9.81
C ALA A 136 -7.98 4.20 8.57
N ASN A 137 -9.13 4.57 7.98
CA ASN A 137 -9.18 5.48 6.84
C ASN A 137 -8.63 6.87 7.21
N VAL A 138 -9.10 7.47 8.32
CA VAL A 138 -8.61 8.77 8.78
C VAL A 138 -7.10 8.73 9.06
N LEU A 139 -6.59 7.67 9.67
CA LEU A 139 -5.15 7.51 9.94
C LEU A 139 -4.33 7.37 8.66
N LEU A 140 -4.79 6.57 7.68
CA LEU A 140 -4.13 6.50 6.36
C LEU A 140 -4.06 7.88 5.71
N GLN A 141 -5.16 8.63 5.70
CA GLN A 141 -5.17 9.97 5.11
C GLN A 141 -4.33 10.98 5.89
N ALA A 142 -4.27 10.87 7.22
CA ALA A 142 -3.39 11.68 8.05
C ALA A 142 -1.91 11.41 7.74
N ALA A 143 -1.54 10.14 7.52
CA ALA A 143 -0.18 9.78 7.10
C ALA A 143 0.18 10.39 5.75
N LEU A 144 -0.72 10.29 4.77
CA LEU A 144 -0.54 10.87 3.43
C LEU A 144 -0.50 12.40 3.44
N GLY A 145 -1.13 13.03 4.44
CA GLY A 145 -1.06 14.46 4.71
C GLY A 145 0.13 14.89 5.56
N ARG A 146 1.02 13.98 5.99
CA ARG A 146 2.12 14.23 6.95
C ARG A 146 1.66 14.93 8.23
N VAL A 147 0.47 14.56 8.72
CA VAL A 147 -0.09 15.20 9.92
C VAL A 147 0.66 14.70 11.15
N GLN A 148 1.21 15.63 11.94
CA GLN A 148 1.78 15.31 13.24
C GLN A 148 0.66 15.07 14.24
N LEU A 149 0.71 13.90 14.90
CA LEU A 149 -0.25 13.51 15.92
C LEU A 149 0.35 13.75 17.31
N ASN A 150 -0.44 14.33 18.22
CA ASN A 150 0.00 14.58 19.59
C ASN A 150 0.00 13.34 20.48
N ASP A 151 -0.68 12.27 20.05
CA ASP A 151 -0.81 11.02 20.79
C ASP A 151 0.06 9.96 20.11
N ASP A 152 1.09 9.51 20.82
CA ASP A 152 2.06 8.53 20.30
C ASP A 152 1.40 7.17 19.97
N SER A 153 0.34 6.78 20.70
CA SER A 153 -0.39 5.55 20.39
C SER A 153 -1.12 5.67 19.04
N LEU A 154 -1.72 6.83 18.74
CA LEU A 154 -2.32 7.08 17.43
C LEU A 154 -1.25 7.19 16.33
N GLY A 155 -0.08 7.75 16.66
CA GLY A 155 1.09 7.76 15.77
C GLY A 155 1.53 6.35 15.37
N PHE A 156 1.68 5.46 16.35
CA PHE A 156 2.04 4.05 16.11
C PHE A 156 0.98 3.30 15.30
N GLU A 157 -0.30 3.51 15.60
CA GLU A 157 -1.41 2.92 14.84
C GLU A 157 -1.46 3.45 13.40
N MET A 158 -1.15 4.73 13.18
CA MET A 158 -1.02 5.32 11.85
C MET A 158 0.09 4.65 11.03
N ASP A 159 1.27 4.46 11.61
CA ASP A 159 2.37 3.76 10.95
C ASP A 159 2.05 2.30 10.67
N THR A 160 1.37 1.62 11.60
CA THR A 160 0.85 0.25 11.40
C THR A 160 -0.11 0.19 10.21
N CYS A 161 -1.01 1.18 10.08
CA CYS A 161 -1.92 1.25 8.94
C CYS A 161 -1.15 1.37 7.60
N VAL A 162 -0.13 2.22 7.54
CA VAL A 162 0.68 2.43 6.34
C VAL A 162 1.45 1.15 5.96
N GLU A 163 2.10 0.50 6.92
CA GLU A 163 2.86 -0.74 6.67
C GLU A 163 1.96 -1.85 6.10
N MET A 164 0.79 -2.04 6.71
CA MET A 164 -0.18 -3.02 6.25
C MET A 164 -0.77 -2.68 4.89
N ALA A 165 -1.16 -1.42 4.67
CA ALA A 165 -1.70 -0.97 3.40
C ALA A 165 -0.68 -1.11 2.26
N LEU A 166 0.61 -0.89 2.52
CA LEU A 166 1.67 -1.09 1.52
C LEU A 166 1.73 -2.55 1.02
N ARG A 167 1.56 -3.55 1.90
CA ARG A 167 1.53 -4.97 1.50
C ARG A 167 0.35 -5.28 0.60
N ILE A 168 -0.85 -4.82 0.98
CA ILE A 168 -2.09 -5.05 0.22
C ILE A 168 -2.06 -4.32 -1.12
N VAL A 169 -1.55 -3.08 -1.16
CA VAL A 169 -1.41 -2.31 -2.40
C VAL A 169 -0.39 -2.93 -3.34
N ARG A 170 0.73 -3.47 -2.83
CA ARG A 170 1.69 -4.22 -3.67
C ARG A 170 1.04 -5.44 -4.32
N ALA A 171 0.31 -6.24 -3.55
CA ALA A 171 -0.46 -7.35 -4.11
C ALA A 171 -1.50 -6.89 -5.14
N LEU A 172 -2.20 -5.78 -4.89
CA LEU A 172 -3.15 -5.20 -5.86
C LEU A 172 -2.45 -4.76 -7.15
N MET A 173 -1.28 -4.11 -7.07
CA MET A 173 -0.50 -3.71 -8.24
C MET A 173 -0.09 -4.92 -9.07
N GLU A 174 0.51 -5.94 -8.44
CA GLU A 174 0.94 -7.17 -9.11
C GLU A 174 -0.26 -7.89 -9.77
N TYR A 175 -1.38 -8.01 -9.06
CA TYR A 175 -2.57 -8.67 -9.61
C TYR A 175 -3.18 -7.87 -10.77
N CYS A 176 -3.12 -6.54 -10.74
CA CYS A 176 -3.51 -5.69 -11.87
C CYS A 176 -2.58 -5.84 -13.07
N MET A 177 -1.29 -6.19 -12.88
CA MET A 177 -0.34 -6.45 -13.98
C MET A 177 -0.58 -7.81 -14.64
N GLU A 178 -1.04 -8.80 -13.87
CA GLU A 178 -1.47 -10.12 -14.37
C GLU A 178 -2.88 -10.09 -15.00
N SER A 179 -3.59 -8.96 -14.92
CA SER A 179 -4.97 -8.78 -15.39
C SER A 179 -5.06 -7.64 -16.41
N ASP A 180 -6.14 -7.58 -17.18
CA ASP A 180 -6.42 -6.45 -18.08
C ASP A 180 -7.03 -5.25 -17.31
N ALA A 181 -6.31 -4.76 -16.30
CA ALA A 181 -6.79 -3.78 -15.32
C ALA A 181 -5.85 -2.57 -15.16
N GLY A 182 -5.24 -2.10 -16.25
CA GLY A 182 -4.19 -1.08 -16.22
C GLY A 182 -4.58 0.24 -15.54
N ALA A 183 -5.83 0.69 -15.66
CA ALA A 183 -6.29 1.91 -15.00
C ALA A 183 -6.28 1.81 -13.47
N LEU A 184 -6.76 0.66 -12.94
CA LEU A 184 -6.71 0.37 -11.51
C LEU A 184 -5.26 0.12 -11.06
N GLY A 185 -4.45 -0.56 -11.88
CA GLY A 185 -3.01 -0.74 -11.63
C GLY A 185 -2.27 0.59 -11.47
N LEU A 186 -2.52 1.57 -12.33
CA LEU A 186 -1.93 2.92 -12.23
C LEU A 186 -2.40 3.65 -10.96
N MET A 187 -3.68 3.51 -10.59
CA MET A 187 -4.20 4.08 -9.35
C MET A 187 -3.54 3.45 -8.12
N ALA A 188 -3.44 2.12 -8.09
CA ALA A 188 -2.77 1.37 -7.03
C ALA A 188 -1.30 1.76 -6.92
N PHE A 189 -0.61 1.95 -8.05
CA PHE A 189 0.78 2.44 -8.09
C PHE A 189 0.94 3.83 -7.47
N ARG A 190 0.12 4.79 -7.88
CA ARG A 190 0.14 6.14 -7.31
C ARG A 190 -0.16 6.11 -5.81
N PHE A 191 -1.14 5.31 -5.40
CA PHE A 191 -1.48 5.16 -3.99
C PHE A 191 -0.34 4.52 -3.18
N GLY A 192 0.28 3.45 -3.70
CA GLY A 192 1.42 2.79 -3.06
C GLY A 192 2.63 3.71 -2.92
N ARG A 193 2.91 4.52 -3.96
CA ARG A 193 3.94 5.57 -3.89
C ARG A 193 3.60 6.61 -2.84
N SER A 194 2.36 7.09 -2.81
CA SER A 194 1.89 8.04 -1.80
C SER A 194 2.03 7.50 -0.38
N LEU A 195 1.69 6.23 -0.14
CA LEU A 195 1.88 5.57 1.16
C LEU A 195 3.36 5.50 1.54
N ALA A 196 4.22 5.05 0.62
CA ALA A 196 5.65 4.90 0.87
C ALA A 196 6.34 6.23 1.19
N LEU A 197 5.94 7.30 0.51
CA LEU A 197 6.49 8.65 0.70
C LEU A 197 5.77 9.44 1.81
N LYS A 198 4.70 8.88 2.38
CA LYS A 198 3.76 9.56 3.28
C LYS A 198 3.37 10.94 2.73
N ALA A 199 2.95 10.98 1.47
CA ALA A 199 2.63 12.24 0.77
C ALA A 199 1.61 11.99 -0.34
N TRP A 200 0.54 12.78 -0.39
CA TRP A 200 -0.36 12.80 -1.54
C TRP A 200 0.35 13.17 -2.85
N GLU A 201 -0.09 12.61 -3.96
CA GLU A 201 0.34 13.04 -5.31
C GLU A 201 0.07 14.53 -5.56
N SER A 202 -1.07 15.01 -5.05
CA SER A 202 -1.51 16.41 -5.11
C SER A 202 -0.88 17.29 -4.02
N SER A 203 0.06 16.77 -3.22
CA SER A 203 0.73 17.57 -2.20
C SER A 203 1.41 18.80 -2.81
N PRO A 204 1.43 19.93 -2.08
CA PRO A 204 2.06 21.15 -2.55
C PRO A 204 3.58 20.97 -2.65
N ALA A 205 4.24 21.90 -3.34
CA ALA A 205 5.68 21.86 -3.58
C ALA A 205 6.51 21.71 -2.31
N PRO A 206 6.25 22.45 -1.20
CA PRO A 206 7.02 22.31 0.04
C PRO A 206 7.02 20.86 0.57
N THR A 207 5.86 20.20 0.59
CA THR A 207 5.75 18.81 1.05
C THR A 207 6.55 17.84 0.17
N LYS A 208 6.64 18.10 -1.13
CA LYS A 208 7.44 17.29 -2.06
C LYS A 208 8.94 17.55 -1.89
N LEU A 209 9.34 18.78 -1.59
CA LEU A 209 10.75 19.11 -1.33
C LEU A 209 11.25 18.52 -0.01
N GLN A 210 10.40 18.44 1.02
CA GLN A 210 10.67 17.71 2.27
C GLN A 210 10.83 16.18 2.11
N LEU A 211 10.83 15.65 0.89
CA LEU A 211 11.24 14.27 0.62
C LEU A 211 12.77 14.14 0.57
N LEU A 212 13.48 15.24 0.32
CA LEU A 212 14.93 15.28 0.32
C LEU A 212 15.46 15.32 1.75
N GLU A 213 16.53 14.58 2.00
CA GLU A 213 17.21 14.61 3.29
C GLU A 213 17.76 16.02 3.57
N GLY A 214 17.59 16.49 4.82
CA GLY A 214 18.02 17.82 5.23
C GLY A 214 17.09 18.96 4.82
N VAL A 215 15.96 18.70 4.14
CA VAL A 215 14.95 19.73 3.84
C VAL A 215 13.84 19.72 4.88
N ASP A 216 13.91 20.66 5.82
CA ASP A 216 12.81 20.92 6.77
C ASP A 216 11.67 21.74 6.14
N TRP A 217 10.62 22.00 6.92
CA TRP A 217 9.43 22.71 6.44
C TRP A 217 9.73 24.15 6.06
N ASP A 218 10.54 24.85 6.85
CA ASP A 218 10.83 26.27 6.67
C ASP A 218 11.70 26.48 5.42
N LEU A 219 12.70 25.62 5.23
CA LEU A 219 13.51 25.59 4.02
C LEU A 219 12.65 25.27 2.78
N ALA A 220 11.76 24.29 2.88
CA ALA A 220 10.86 23.94 1.78
C ALA A 220 9.92 25.10 1.39
N GLN A 221 9.38 25.83 2.38
CA GLN A 221 8.58 27.02 2.13
C GLN A 221 9.39 28.16 1.51
N LYS A 222 10.63 28.35 1.96
CA LYS A 222 11.53 29.37 1.42
C LYS A 222 11.88 29.07 -0.04
N LEU A 223 12.17 27.82 -0.37
CA LEU A 223 12.41 27.37 -1.74
C LEU A 223 11.19 27.63 -2.64
N ASP A 224 10.00 27.26 -2.18
CA ASP A 224 8.74 27.48 -2.89
C ASP A 224 8.47 28.98 -3.13
N ALA A 225 8.69 29.82 -2.11
CA ALA A 225 8.56 31.27 -2.24
C ALA A 225 9.53 31.89 -3.26
N HIS A 226 10.67 31.24 -3.52
CA HIS A 226 11.64 31.64 -4.53
C HIS A 226 11.44 30.93 -5.89
N GLY A 227 10.32 30.25 -6.09
CA GLY A 227 9.95 29.65 -7.38
C GLY A 227 10.46 28.23 -7.61
N VAL A 228 11.02 27.59 -6.58
CA VAL A 228 11.48 26.19 -6.64
C VAL A 228 10.32 25.29 -6.23
N HIS A 229 9.59 24.76 -7.21
CA HIS A 229 8.36 23.99 -6.97
C HIS A 229 8.56 22.47 -7.06
N SER A 230 9.77 22.00 -7.35
CA SER A 230 10.06 20.56 -7.53
C SER A 230 11.53 20.21 -7.29
N ILE A 231 11.78 18.94 -6.96
CA ILE A 231 13.13 18.39 -6.79
C ILE A 231 13.96 18.56 -8.08
N ARG A 232 13.35 18.39 -9.27
CA ARG A 232 14.03 18.60 -10.56
C ARG A 232 14.51 20.05 -10.73
N GLN A 233 13.67 21.02 -10.40
CA GLN A 233 14.06 22.44 -10.46
C GLN A 233 15.18 22.77 -9.47
N LEU A 234 15.13 22.20 -8.26
CA LEU A 234 16.20 22.36 -7.28
C LEU A 234 17.51 21.75 -7.79
N ARG A 235 17.48 20.53 -8.30
CA ARG A 235 18.63 19.81 -8.87
C ARG A 235 19.34 20.59 -9.96
N ASP A 236 18.56 21.23 -10.84
CA ASP A 236 19.06 21.95 -12.02
C ASP A 236 19.44 23.41 -11.71
N MET A 237 19.33 23.84 -10.45
CA MET A 237 19.63 25.20 -10.01
C MET A 237 21.14 25.44 -9.86
N ASP A 238 21.56 26.66 -10.16
CA ASP A 238 22.94 27.10 -9.93
C ASP A 238 23.23 27.26 -8.41
N PRO A 239 24.36 26.73 -7.90
CA PRO A 239 24.70 26.82 -6.47
C PRO A 239 24.76 28.26 -5.94
N THR A 240 25.25 29.21 -6.75
CA THR A 240 25.37 30.61 -6.32
C THR A 240 24.00 31.29 -6.25
N GLN A 241 23.09 30.95 -7.17
CA GLN A 241 21.71 31.42 -7.13
C GLN A 241 20.96 30.87 -5.91
N LEU A 242 21.10 29.56 -5.66
CA LEU A 242 20.50 28.92 -4.50
C LEU A 242 21.02 29.53 -3.18
N GLY A 243 22.33 29.76 -3.08
CA GLY A 243 22.94 30.42 -1.92
C GLY A 243 22.37 31.82 -1.67
N ARG A 244 22.10 32.59 -2.73
CA ARG A 244 21.43 33.90 -2.63
C ARG A 244 20.00 33.79 -2.12
N TYR A 245 19.22 32.82 -2.60
CA TYR A 245 17.85 32.62 -2.09
C TYR A 245 17.85 32.21 -0.62
N LEU A 246 18.76 31.31 -0.25
CA LEU A 246 18.79 30.77 1.10
C LEU A 246 19.51 31.67 2.11
N ASN A 247 20.18 32.74 1.67
CA ASN A 247 21.14 33.51 2.47
C ASN A 247 22.18 32.58 3.13
N ALA A 248 22.62 31.57 2.38
CA ALA A 248 23.56 30.54 2.81
C ALA A 248 24.73 30.49 1.84
N TRP A 249 25.93 30.24 2.37
CA TRP A 249 27.16 30.22 1.57
C TRP A 249 27.46 28.84 1.00
N ASP A 250 26.96 27.77 1.63
CA ASP A 250 27.07 26.40 1.15
C ASP A 250 25.67 25.79 1.00
N CYS A 251 25.34 25.41 -0.24
CA CYS A 251 24.12 24.67 -0.59
C CYS A 251 24.46 23.45 -1.45
N GLU A 252 25.73 23.06 -1.52
CA GLU A 252 26.19 21.96 -2.39
C GLU A 252 25.59 20.64 -1.92
N HIS A 253 25.50 20.41 -0.61
CA HIS A 253 24.86 19.23 -0.04
C HIS A 253 23.39 19.09 -0.52
N LEU A 254 22.64 20.19 -0.50
CA LEU A 254 21.23 20.16 -0.91
C LEU A 254 21.07 19.85 -2.41
N LEU A 255 21.95 20.39 -3.25
CA LEU A 255 21.98 20.09 -4.68
C LEU A 255 22.45 18.65 -4.94
N ALA A 256 23.45 18.18 -4.20
CA ALA A 256 23.93 16.80 -4.27
C ALA A 256 22.81 15.83 -3.92
N GLU A 257 22.05 16.12 -2.87
CA GLU A 257 20.88 15.32 -2.46
C GLU A 257 19.78 15.37 -3.53
N ALA A 258 19.45 16.53 -4.09
CA ALA A 258 18.50 16.59 -5.21
C ALA A 258 18.98 15.82 -6.45
N LYS A 259 20.30 15.68 -6.65
CA LYS A 259 20.93 14.88 -7.72
C LYS A 259 20.96 13.38 -7.41
N THR A 260 20.65 12.90 -6.20
CA THR A 260 20.49 11.45 -5.95
C THR A 260 19.18 10.92 -6.54
N VAL A 261 18.18 11.80 -6.71
CA VAL A 261 16.86 11.44 -7.22
C VAL A 261 16.90 11.17 -8.72
N LEU A 262 16.82 9.90 -9.09
CA LEU A 262 16.82 9.43 -10.48
C LEU A 262 15.75 10.13 -11.33
N ASP A 263 16.13 10.49 -12.54
CA ASP A 263 15.25 11.14 -13.51
C ASP A 263 15.43 10.49 -14.87
N PHE A 264 14.34 9.99 -15.44
CA PHE A 264 14.37 9.24 -16.69
C PHE A 264 13.55 9.96 -17.76
N HIS A 265 14.11 10.06 -18.95
CA HIS A 265 13.40 10.46 -20.15
C HIS A 265 13.01 9.21 -20.94
N LEU A 266 11.72 9.10 -21.28
CA LEU A 266 11.19 8.00 -22.07
C LEU A 266 10.82 8.50 -23.46
N GLN A 267 11.30 7.81 -24.49
CA GLN A 267 10.88 8.00 -25.87
C GLN A 267 10.22 6.71 -26.38
N VAL A 268 8.99 6.84 -26.87
CA VAL A 268 8.19 5.71 -27.35
C VAL A 268 8.10 5.79 -28.87
N GLN A 269 8.61 4.78 -29.56
CA GLN A 269 8.63 4.69 -31.02
C GLN A 269 7.79 3.48 -31.50
N PRO A 270 6.56 3.72 -31.99
CA PRO A 270 5.72 2.65 -32.51
C PRO A 270 6.16 2.25 -33.92
N HIS A 271 6.34 0.95 -34.14
CA HIS A 271 6.62 0.34 -35.43
C HIS A 271 5.39 -0.43 -35.90
N VAL A 272 4.48 0.27 -36.59
CA VAL A 272 3.14 -0.23 -36.94
C VAL A 272 3.19 -1.50 -37.80
N ILE A 273 4.10 -1.55 -38.78
CA ILE A 273 4.20 -2.67 -39.73
C ILE A 273 4.59 -3.97 -39.02
N THR A 274 5.49 -3.89 -38.03
CA THR A 274 5.99 -5.07 -37.30
C THR A 274 5.24 -5.35 -36.01
N ASN A 275 4.20 -4.55 -35.70
CA ASN A 275 3.50 -4.58 -34.42
C ASN A 275 4.47 -4.55 -33.22
N ARG A 276 5.52 -3.73 -33.32
CA ARG A 276 6.57 -3.60 -32.31
C ARG A 276 6.51 -2.20 -31.70
N ILE A 277 6.71 -2.10 -30.40
CA ILE A 277 6.92 -0.82 -29.71
C ILE A 277 8.35 -0.81 -29.20
N GLU A 278 9.12 0.22 -29.56
CA GLU A 278 10.45 0.45 -29.00
C GLU A 278 10.33 1.55 -27.94
N ILE A 279 10.83 1.26 -26.73
CA ILE A 279 10.84 2.20 -25.61
C ILE A 279 12.29 2.46 -25.25
N LEU A 280 12.77 3.66 -25.58
CA LEU A 280 14.11 4.12 -25.21
C LEU A 280 14.01 4.82 -23.85
N VAL A 281 14.74 4.29 -22.86
CA VAL A 281 14.82 4.86 -21.51
C VAL A 281 16.21 5.43 -21.31
N GLN A 282 16.31 6.73 -21.04
CA GLN A 282 17.57 7.42 -20.79
C GLN A 282 17.58 8.03 -19.40
N ASN A 283 18.64 7.80 -18.62
CA ASN A 283 18.86 8.52 -17.36
C ASN A 283 19.32 9.95 -17.69
N ALA A 284 18.52 10.94 -17.29
CA ALA A 284 18.77 12.36 -17.52
C ALA A 284 20.01 12.88 -16.77
N GLN A 285 20.46 12.18 -15.73
CA GLN A 285 21.60 12.57 -14.89
C GLN A 285 22.96 12.24 -15.52
N LEU A 286 23.04 11.31 -16.48
CA LEU A 286 24.29 10.88 -17.13
C LEU A 286 24.76 11.84 -18.25
N ARG A 287 24.18 13.04 -18.38
CA ARG A 287 24.58 14.04 -19.38
C ARG A 287 25.63 15.05 -18.88
N GLN A 288 26.35 14.76 -17.81
CA GLN A 288 27.47 15.58 -17.31
C GLN A 288 28.81 14.90 -17.56
#